data_AF-A0A0C4ETY9-F1
#
_entry.id   AF-A0A0C4ETY9-F1
#
_cell.length_a   1.000
_cell.length_b   1.000
_cell.length_c   1.000
_cell.angle_alpha   90.00
_cell.angle_beta   90.00
_cell.angle_gamma   90.00
#
_symmetry.space_group_name_H-M   'P 1'
#
loop_
_entity.id
_entity.type
_entity.pdbx_description
1 polymer ?
#
loop_
_entity_poly.entity_id
_entity_poly.type
_entity_poly.pdbx_seq_one_letter_code
_entity_poly.pdbx_strand_id
1 'polypeptide(L)'
;MAGRDREEEEEATDEEEESREPSLEGDDQRLPINCFVCDSSLATYGPLGCQHRTLCKRCAMKQATGGKCKKCGELFFQLKQLMVA
;
A
#
# COMPACT_ATOMS: atom_id res chain seq x y z
N MET A 1 -45.59 -3.36 35.04
CA MET A 1 -44.92 -3.82 33.81
C MET A 1 -45.96 -3.69 32.71
N ALA A 2 -46.07 -2.60 31.94
CA ALA A 2 -45.04 -1.87 31.18
C ALA A 2 -44.21 -2.85 30.31
N GLY A 3 -44.29 -2.84 28.98
CA GLY A 3 -45.25 -2.17 28.09
C GLY A 3 -44.69 -1.88 26.69
N ARG A 4 -45.57 -1.96 25.67
CA ARG A 4 -45.45 -1.49 24.28
C ARG A 4 -44.46 -2.20 23.35
N ASP A 5 -45.07 -2.83 22.35
CA ASP A 5 -44.59 -3.03 20.99
C ASP A 5 -44.07 -1.71 20.37
N ARG A 6 -42.85 -1.75 19.84
CA ARG A 6 -42.08 -0.67 19.18
C ARG A 6 -40.78 -1.33 18.66
N GLU A 7 -40.25 -1.10 17.46
CA GLU A 7 -40.45 -0.05 16.45
C GLU A 7 -40.28 -0.63 15.02
N GLU A 8 -40.75 0.10 14.01
CA GLU A 8 -40.60 -0.19 12.57
C GLU A 8 -39.71 0.93 11.98
N GLU A 9 -38.59 0.57 11.36
CA GLU A 9 -37.65 1.44 10.59
C GLU A 9 -37.08 0.52 9.47
N GLU A 10 -37.27 0.73 8.15
CA GLU A 10 -36.95 1.89 7.27
C GLU A 10 -35.43 2.18 7.16
N GLU A 11 -34.83 2.63 6.05
CA GLU A 11 -35.36 3.00 4.71
C GLU A 11 -35.37 1.80 3.72
N ALA A 12 -34.58 1.61 2.63
CA ALA A 12 -33.46 2.33 2.00
C ALA A 12 -33.23 1.89 0.51
N THR A 13 -32.43 2.65 -0.25
CA THR A 13 -31.99 2.48 -1.67
C THR A 13 -30.44 2.30 -1.75
N ASP A 14 -29.69 2.23 -2.85
CA ASP A 14 -29.88 2.63 -4.27
C ASP A 14 -28.85 1.90 -5.18
N GLU A 15 -29.07 1.85 -6.50
CA GLU A 15 -28.10 1.32 -7.48
C GLU A 15 -27.22 2.44 -8.06
N GLU A 16 -25.89 2.43 -7.90
CA GLU A 16 -24.98 3.13 -8.83
C GLU A 16 -23.63 2.41 -9.06
N GLU A 17 -23.26 2.30 -10.34
CA GLU A 17 -22.04 1.68 -10.86
C GLU A 17 -20.94 2.73 -11.05
N GLU A 18 -20.02 2.92 -10.07
CA GLU A 18 -18.88 3.85 -10.29
C GLU A 18 -17.76 3.20 -11.10
N SER A 19 -17.84 3.38 -12.43
CA SER A 19 -16.74 3.19 -13.37
C SER A 19 -15.52 4.05 -12.98
N ARG A 20 -14.37 3.42 -12.69
CA ARG A 20 -13.14 4.20 -12.37
C ARG A 20 -11.83 3.50 -12.73
N GLU A 21 -11.43 3.66 -13.98
CA GLU A 21 -10.03 3.46 -14.39
C GLU A 21 -9.19 4.68 -13.98
N PRO A 22 -7.98 4.48 -13.43
CA PRO A 22 -6.89 5.36 -13.80
C PRO A 22 -5.55 4.64 -14.02
N SER A 23 -5.05 4.79 -15.24
CA SER A 23 -3.68 5.23 -15.55
C SER A 23 -2.47 4.45 -14.98
N LEU A 24 -1.88 3.65 -15.87
CA LEU A 24 -0.45 3.55 -16.17
C LEU A 24 0.52 4.35 -15.25
N GLU A 25 1.09 3.73 -14.21
CA GLU A 25 2.24 4.29 -13.48
C GLU A 25 3.58 3.82 -14.09
N GLY A 26 4.01 4.52 -15.13
CA GLY A 26 5.33 4.34 -15.73
C GLY A 26 6.46 5.02 -14.95
N ASP A 27 7.61 4.35 -14.91
CA ASP A 27 8.97 4.89 -14.72
C ASP A 27 9.22 6.01 -13.69
N ASP A 28 8.75 5.81 -12.45
CA ASP A 28 9.17 6.57 -11.25
C ASP A 28 10.66 6.31 -10.84
N GLN A 29 11.52 5.94 -11.80
CA GLN A 29 12.84 5.34 -11.52
C GLN A 29 13.96 6.34 -11.24
N ARG A 30 13.74 7.65 -11.45
CA ARG A 30 14.79 8.68 -11.42
C ARG A 30 14.68 9.70 -10.30
N LEU A 31 13.55 9.79 -9.60
CA LEU A 31 13.40 10.69 -8.46
C LEU A 31 13.85 10.01 -7.16
N PRO A 32 14.44 10.76 -6.20
CA PRO A 32 14.79 10.23 -4.89
C PRO A 32 13.51 10.00 -4.07
N ILE A 33 13.06 8.74 -4.00
CA ILE A 33 11.88 8.32 -3.21
C ILE A 33 12.27 8.17 -1.73
N ASN A 34 11.44 8.66 -0.81
CA ASN A 34 11.63 8.47 0.63
C ASN A 34 11.07 7.12 1.11
N CYS A 35 11.59 6.62 2.23
CA CYS A 35 11.13 5.36 2.82
C CYS A 35 9.74 5.49 3.47
N PHE A 36 8.74 4.82 2.91
CA PHE A 36 7.34 4.73 3.35
C PHE A 36 7.11 4.15 4.78
N VAL A 37 8.14 4.05 5.61
CA VAL A 37 8.07 3.55 7.01
C VAL A 37 8.67 4.54 8.01
N CYS A 38 9.59 5.39 7.59
CA CYS A 38 10.21 6.39 8.48
C CYS A 38 10.30 7.79 7.88
N ASP A 39 10.08 7.93 6.56
CA ASP A 39 10.06 9.15 5.74
C ASP A 39 11.30 10.07 5.82
N SER A 40 12.28 9.67 6.65
CA SER A 40 13.49 10.39 7.04
C SER A 40 14.74 9.91 6.28
N SER A 41 14.59 8.96 5.36
CA SER A 41 15.71 8.32 4.66
C SER A 41 15.28 7.78 3.31
N LEU A 42 16.17 7.85 2.32
CA LEU A 42 15.87 7.42 0.95
C LEU A 42 15.58 5.91 0.85
N ALA A 43 14.57 5.58 0.06
CA ALA A 43 14.20 4.23 -0.29
C ALA A 43 15.21 3.64 -1.29
N THR A 44 16.05 2.76 -0.78
CA THR A 44 17.15 2.10 -1.53
C THR A 44 16.96 0.59 -1.62
N TYR A 45 15.90 0.06 -1.02
CA TYR A 45 15.53 -1.34 -1.00
C TYR A 45 14.07 -1.50 -1.44
N GLY A 46 13.81 -2.60 -2.13
CA GLY A 46 12.48 -2.98 -2.57
C GLY A 46 12.33 -4.49 -2.74
N PRO A 47 11.10 -4.98 -2.97
CA PRO A 47 10.82 -6.38 -3.23
C PRO A 47 11.56 -6.93 -4.45
N LEU A 48 11.97 -8.19 -4.42
CA LEU A 48 12.66 -8.81 -5.57
C LEU A 48 11.76 -8.95 -6.83
N GLY A 49 10.45 -9.13 -6.66
CA GLY A 49 9.49 -9.21 -7.78
C GLY A 49 9.25 -7.85 -8.42
N CYS A 50 8.37 -7.05 -7.83
CA CYS A 50 7.95 -5.76 -8.36
C CYS A 50 9.01 -4.64 -8.30
N GLN A 51 10.13 -4.82 -7.59
CA GLN A 51 11.29 -3.91 -7.60
C GLN A 51 10.96 -2.43 -7.28
N HIS A 52 9.89 -2.19 -6.52
CA HIS A 52 9.54 -0.85 -6.05
C HIS A 52 10.39 -0.42 -4.86
N ARG A 53 11.17 0.65 -5.04
CA ARG A 53 11.92 1.34 -3.96
C ARG A 53 10.93 1.87 -2.92
N THR A 54 10.82 1.16 -1.79
CA THR A 54 9.84 1.47 -0.74
C THR A 54 10.46 1.58 0.65
N LEU A 55 11.65 1.01 0.85
CA LEU A 55 12.30 0.90 2.16
C LEU A 55 13.73 1.44 2.14
N CYS A 56 14.14 2.14 3.19
CA CYS A 56 15.55 2.46 3.44
C CYS A 56 16.27 1.24 4.05
N LYS A 57 17.61 1.24 4.06
CA LYS A 57 18.43 0.16 4.65
C LYS A 57 17.98 -0.26 6.06
N ARG A 58 17.67 0.70 6.95
CA ARG A 58 17.27 0.41 8.33
C ARG A 58 15.92 -0.32 8.40
N CYS A 59 14.91 0.17 7.66
CA CYS A 59 13.59 -0.44 7.66
C CYS A 59 13.58 -1.79 6.92
N ALA A 60 14.33 -1.92 5.82
CA ALA A 60 14.49 -3.17 5.09
C ALA A 60 15.12 -4.27 5.97
N MET A 61 16.19 -3.95 6.70
CA MET A 61 16.82 -4.89 7.64
C MET A 61 15.92 -5.22 8.84
N LYS A 62 15.10 -4.27 9.31
CA LYS A 62 14.11 -4.51 10.37
C LYS A 62 12.95 -5.41 9.92
N GLN A 63 12.58 -5.35 8.64
CA GLN A 63 11.58 -6.25 8.06
C GLN A 63 12.16 -7.63 7.68
N ALA A 64 13.45 -7.68 7.33
CA ALA A 64 14.23 -8.86 6.93
C ALA A 64 13.69 -9.60 5.69
N THR A 65 12.53 -10.24 5.79
CA THR A 65 11.88 -11.09 4.78
C THR A 65 10.37 -11.10 4.99
N GLY A 66 9.60 -11.18 3.91
CA GLY A 66 8.13 -11.28 3.99
C GLY A 66 7.40 -9.94 4.08
N GLY A 67 6.34 -9.77 3.29
CA GLY A 67 5.42 -8.65 3.40
C GLY A 67 4.63 -8.38 2.13
N LYS A 68 3.92 -7.24 2.12
CA LYS A 68 3.31 -6.64 0.93
C LYS A 68 4.06 -5.37 0.55
N CYS A 69 4.26 -5.16 -0.74
CA CYS A 69 4.85 -3.94 -1.27
C CYS A 69 3.94 -2.74 -0.94
N LYS A 70 4.51 -1.65 -0.39
CA LYS A 70 3.74 -0.45 -0.08
C LYS A 70 3.30 0.37 -1.31
N LYS A 71 3.90 0.13 -2.49
CA LYS A 71 3.52 0.80 -3.75
C LYS A 71 2.46 0.02 -4.54
N CYS A 72 2.69 -1.25 -4.84
CA CYS A 72 1.79 -2.07 -5.67
C CYS A 72 0.97 -3.14 -4.90
N GLY A 73 1.08 -3.23 -3.57
CA GLY A 73 0.37 -4.23 -2.75
C GLY A 73 0.87 -5.69 -2.89
N GLU A 74 1.71 -5.98 -3.88
CA GLU A 74 2.17 -7.34 -4.21
C GLU A 74 2.95 -8.00 -3.06
N LEU A 75 2.68 -9.29 -2.84
CA LEU A 75 3.37 -10.08 -1.83
C LEU A 75 4.83 -10.33 -2.22
N PHE A 76 5.73 -10.29 -1.24
CA PHE A 76 7.13 -10.60 -1.44
C PHE A 76 7.72 -11.40 -0.28
N PHE A 77 8.69 -12.24 -0.61
CA PHE A 77 9.44 -13.03 0.37
C PHE A 77 10.83 -12.44 0.66
N GLN A 78 11.44 -11.76 -0.32
CA GLN A 78 12.80 -11.22 -0.21
C GLN A 78 12.86 -9.75 -0.67
N LEU A 79 13.68 -8.97 0.04
CA LEU A 79 14.06 -7.60 -0.33
C LEU A 79 15.44 -7.60 -1.00
N LYS A 80 15.64 -6.76 -2.00
CA LYS A 80 16.91 -6.50 -2.67
C LYS A 80 17.26 -5.02 -2.59
N GLN A 81 18.55 -4.70 -2.54
CA GLN A 81 19.01 -3.32 -2.70
C GLN A 81 18.89 -2.92 -4.17
N LEU A 82 18.12 -1.86 -4.43
CA LEU A 82 17.85 -1.31 -5.74
C LEU A 82 18.66 -0.02 -5.86
N MET A 83 19.93 -0.17 -6.23
CA MET A 83 20.82 0.98 -6.38
C MET A 83 20.22 2.05 -7.31
N VAL A 84 20.50 3.30 -6.96
CA VAL A 84 20.45 4.42 -7.91
C VAL A 84 21.89 4.60 -8.36
N ALA A 85 22.12 4.59 -9.68
CA ALA A 85 23.41 4.89 -10.28
C ALA A 85 23.51 6.40 -10.56
#